data_AF-A0A813HPW6-F1
#
_entry.id   AF-A0A813HPW6-F1
#
_cell.length_a   1.000
_cell.length_b   1.000
_cell.length_c   1.000
_cell.angle_alpha   90.00
_cell.angle_beta   90.00
_cell.angle_gamma   90.00
#
_symmetry.space_group_name_H-M   'P 1'
#
loop_
_entity.id
_entity.type
_entity.pdbx_description
1 polymer ?
#
loop_
_entity_poly.entity_id
_entity_poly.type
_entity_poly.pdbx_seq_one_letter_code
_entity_poly.pdbx_strand_id
1 'polypeptide(L)'
;MVVVHTSCAKVYDRLWCVYEIAEALHTESQIGIAYSKSYLDQRDMSLVNLLRTKTESAQCSNAEDDILIRAKVAEAGGFKLLDWKIFEFRLQSLQDMLKDQDPNWQEALQAELKQAERVLLNGTFAKTDDLEEAICCQKQTRGTRVFVLGSAALLLIVVVALTLGLYFGLQAGDTSPFKPAQTTDAISPVIAPWNSTTTEIPGTSTRPEAQGREGEGNGQRSPTTTQRSSPFSVTLGILTTTQIVSSLSSQSDIDDGARRTETELVSVVLFVIIAAIALLGGSFFFWRRSRREAAFPVAAAEADDGEDESRRAEVRKRLAAMRAMVGDSAS
;
A
#
# COMPACT_ATOMS: atom_id res chain seq x y z
N MET A 1 13.70 8.09 -11.56
CA MET A 1 14.48 8.90 -10.59
C MET A 1 15.95 8.85 -10.99
N VAL A 2 16.71 9.93 -10.81
CA VAL A 2 18.17 9.93 -11.04
C VAL A 2 18.88 10.33 -9.75
N VAL A 3 19.80 9.49 -9.30
CA VAL A 3 20.64 9.75 -8.12
C VAL A 3 22.00 10.21 -8.61
N VAL A 4 22.42 11.44 -8.25
CA VAL A 4 23.71 11.99 -8.68
C VAL A 4 24.63 12.14 -7.48
N HIS A 5 25.67 11.31 -7.45
CA HIS A 5 26.74 11.38 -6.46
C HIS A 5 27.89 12.26 -6.95
N THR A 6 28.11 13.35 -6.23
CA THR A 6 29.26 14.24 -6.47
C THR A 6 30.23 14.16 -5.29
N SER A 7 31.44 14.68 -5.48
CA SER A 7 32.43 14.82 -4.42
C SER A 7 32.00 15.78 -3.30
N CYS A 8 31.10 16.73 -3.59
CA CYS A 8 30.66 17.77 -2.66
C CYS A 8 29.29 17.49 -2.03
N ALA A 9 28.46 16.64 -2.65
CA ALA A 9 27.12 16.33 -2.16
C ALA A 9 26.98 14.83 -1.88
N LYS A 10 26.90 14.51 -0.59
CA LYS A 10 26.64 13.15 -0.10
C LYS A 10 25.13 12.94 -0.02
N VAL A 11 24.57 12.24 -1.02
CA VAL A 11 23.14 11.91 -1.07
C VAL A 11 22.69 11.19 0.21
N TYR A 12 23.53 10.29 0.73
CA TYR A 12 23.20 9.46 1.88
C TYR A 12 23.18 10.19 3.23
N ASP A 13 23.68 11.43 3.29
CA ASP A 13 23.62 12.24 4.51
C ASP A 13 22.27 13.00 4.62
N ARG A 14 21.45 12.98 3.56
CA ARG A 14 20.16 13.65 3.47
C ARG A 14 19.04 12.64 3.60
N LEU A 15 18.27 12.73 4.68
CA LEU A 15 17.26 11.72 5.01
C LEU A 15 16.17 11.59 3.94
N TRP A 16 15.74 12.72 3.36
CA TRP A 16 14.76 12.71 2.27
C TRP A 16 15.27 11.97 1.01
N CYS A 17 16.54 12.13 0.64
CA CYS A 17 17.10 11.47 -0.54
C CYS A 17 17.12 9.94 -0.38
N VAL A 18 17.53 9.43 0.79
CA VAL A 18 17.56 7.98 1.03
C VAL A 18 16.16 7.40 1.12
N TYR A 19 15.21 8.14 1.69
CA TYR A 19 13.81 7.75 1.73
C TYR A 19 13.22 7.66 0.32
N GLU A 20 13.45 8.66 -0.55
CA GLU A 20 12.96 8.63 -1.94
C GLU A 20 13.54 7.49 -2.76
N ILE A 21 14.83 7.15 -2.57
CA ILE A 21 15.43 5.98 -3.22
C ILE A 21 14.70 4.71 -2.78
N ALA A 22 14.44 4.56 -1.48
CA ALA A 22 13.75 3.38 -0.96
C ALA A 22 12.29 3.27 -1.42
N GLU A 23 11.57 4.39 -1.52
CA GLU A 23 10.21 4.44 -2.09
C GLU A 23 10.20 4.13 -3.58
N ALA A 24 11.17 4.67 -4.34
CA ALA A 24 11.32 4.35 -5.76
C ALA A 24 11.61 2.86 -5.98
N LEU A 25 12.45 2.24 -5.15
CA LEU A 25 12.68 0.79 -5.17
C LEU A 25 11.41 0.01 -4.80
N HIS A 26 10.66 0.48 -3.80
CA HIS A 26 9.43 -0.18 -3.37
C HIS A 26 8.32 -0.18 -4.43
N THR A 27 8.27 0.89 -5.22
CA THR A 27 7.31 1.09 -6.31
C THR A 27 7.81 0.56 -7.66
N GLU A 28 8.97 -0.11 -7.69
CA GLU A 28 9.59 -0.65 -8.92
C GLU A 28 9.83 0.44 -9.97
N SER A 29 10.05 1.68 -9.53
CA SER A 29 10.38 2.81 -10.39
C SER A 29 11.79 2.64 -10.96
N GLN A 30 12.01 3.07 -12.20
CA GLN A 30 13.36 3.09 -12.77
C GLN A 30 14.24 4.12 -12.04
N ILE A 31 15.37 3.65 -11.50
CA ILE A 31 16.37 4.49 -10.83
C ILE A 31 17.68 4.38 -11.59
N GLY A 32 18.15 5.51 -12.13
CA GLY A 32 19.49 5.64 -12.68
C GLY A 32 20.42 6.28 -11.65
N ILE A 33 21.70 5.96 -11.72
CA ILE A 33 22.71 6.56 -10.85
C ILE A 33 23.90 7.06 -11.65
N ALA A 34 24.46 8.18 -11.23
CA ALA A 34 25.65 8.77 -11.79
C ALA A 34 26.63 9.10 -10.66
N TYR A 35 27.91 8.83 -10.88
CA TYR A 35 28.97 9.07 -9.92
C TYR A 35 30.09 9.89 -10.54
N SER A 36 30.64 10.84 -9.78
CA SER A 36 31.91 11.46 -10.15
C SER A 36 33.04 10.43 -10.11
N LYS A 37 33.97 10.46 -11.06
CA LYS A 37 35.14 9.56 -11.06
C LYS A 37 35.95 9.67 -9.77
N SER A 38 36.10 10.90 -9.25
CA SER A 38 36.73 11.20 -7.96
C SER A 38 36.08 10.52 -6.77
N TYR A 39 34.78 10.18 -6.84
CA TYR A 39 34.09 9.45 -5.78
C TYR A 39 34.53 7.98 -5.74
N LEU A 40 34.74 7.37 -6.91
CA LEU A 40 35.26 6.00 -7.02
C LEU A 40 36.76 5.92 -6.71
N ASP A 41 37.51 6.98 -7.01
CA ASP A 41 38.94 7.05 -6.76
C ASP A 41 39.32 7.31 -5.29
N GLN A 42 38.35 7.40 -4.37
CA GLN A 42 38.60 7.42 -2.91
C GLN A 42 39.01 6.03 -2.39
N ARG A 43 40.06 5.45 -2.99
CA ARG A 43 40.57 4.08 -2.82
C ARG A 43 41.05 3.74 -1.40
N ASP A 44 41.17 4.74 -0.53
CA ASP A 44 41.53 4.52 0.87
C ASP A 44 40.36 3.94 1.68
N MET A 45 39.14 3.95 1.14
CA MET A 45 37.98 3.33 1.77
C MET A 45 37.79 1.90 1.25
N SER A 46 37.75 0.93 2.18
CA SER A 46 37.31 -0.42 1.85
C SER A 46 35.94 -0.39 1.17
N LEU A 47 35.70 -1.29 0.20
CA LEU A 47 34.39 -1.39 -0.46
C LEU A 47 33.24 -1.53 0.54
N VAL A 48 33.49 -2.20 1.66
CA VAL A 48 32.52 -2.30 2.76
C VAL A 48 32.17 -0.91 3.30
N ASN A 49 33.15 -0.05 3.55
CA ASN A 49 32.91 1.32 4.01
C ASN A 49 32.27 2.18 2.92
N LEU A 50 32.62 1.93 1.66
CA LEU A 50 31.95 2.57 0.53
C LEU A 50 30.47 2.21 0.59
N LEU A 51 30.09 0.93 0.51
CA LEU A 51 28.70 0.48 0.40
C LEU A 51 27.87 0.67 1.68
N ARG A 52 28.49 0.58 2.85
CA ARG A 52 27.80 0.70 4.13
C ARG A 52 27.27 2.12 4.30
N THR A 53 26.00 2.21 4.68
CA THR A 53 25.33 3.46 4.97
C THR A 53 24.74 3.39 6.38
N LYS A 54 24.77 4.51 7.11
CA LYS A 54 24.08 4.66 8.40
C LYS A 54 23.07 5.79 8.24
N THR A 55 21.88 5.46 7.76
CA THR A 55 20.83 6.44 7.45
C THR A 55 20.21 7.06 8.70
N GLU A 56 20.38 6.45 9.87
CA GLU A 56 19.88 7.00 11.15
C GLU A 56 20.45 8.40 11.46
N SER A 57 21.71 8.65 11.08
CA SER A 57 22.37 9.95 11.25
C SER A 57 22.04 10.97 10.16
N ALA A 58 21.32 10.57 9.11
CA ALA A 58 20.91 11.48 8.05
C ALA A 58 19.86 12.47 8.59
N GLN A 59 19.85 13.68 8.06
CA GLN A 59 18.95 14.76 8.49
C GLN A 59 18.26 15.40 7.29
N CYS A 60 17.07 15.95 7.52
CA CYS A 60 16.45 16.90 6.59
C CYS A 60 16.80 18.35 6.98
N SER A 61 16.81 19.26 6.01
CA SER A 61 16.95 20.70 6.28
C SER A 61 15.71 21.29 6.96
N ASN A 62 14.54 20.73 6.69
CA ASN A 62 13.28 21.08 7.33
C ASN A 62 12.96 20.07 8.45
N ALA A 63 12.69 20.57 9.65
CA ALA A 63 12.40 19.75 10.83
C ALA A 63 11.05 19.00 10.71
N GLU A 64 10.05 19.60 10.05
CA GLU A 64 8.75 18.95 9.86
C GLU A 64 8.87 17.71 8.96
N ASP A 65 9.64 17.84 7.87
CA ASP A 65 9.94 16.72 6.97
C ASP A 65 10.78 15.65 7.66
N ASP A 66 11.75 16.03 8.50
CA ASP A 66 12.53 15.07 9.28
C ASP A 66 11.63 14.20 10.17
N ILE A 67 10.70 14.83 10.92
CA ILE A 67 9.74 14.12 11.77
C ILE A 67 8.84 13.19 10.93
N LEU A 68 8.28 13.71 9.84
CA LEU A 68 7.40 12.96 8.96
C LEU A 68 8.11 11.75 8.34
N ILE A 69 9.30 11.94 7.79
CA ILE A 69 10.06 10.88 7.13
C ILE A 69 10.54 9.85 8.15
N ARG A 70 10.99 10.26 9.35
CA ARG A 70 11.33 9.30 10.42
C ARG A 70 10.14 8.46 10.84
N ALA A 71 8.95 9.06 10.96
CA ALA A 71 7.73 8.31 11.24
C ALA A 71 7.42 7.30 10.12
N LYS A 72 7.61 7.68 8.85
CA LYS A 72 7.44 6.79 7.69
C LYS A 72 8.48 5.66 7.66
N VAL A 73 9.74 5.95 7.96
CA VAL A 73 10.80 4.96 8.07
C VAL A 73 10.49 3.97 9.19
N ALA A 74 10.03 4.45 10.35
CA ALA A 74 9.60 3.60 11.46
C ALA A 74 8.42 2.70 11.05
N GLU A 75 7.39 3.24 10.38
CA GLU A 75 6.25 2.48 9.83
C GLU A 75 6.69 1.40 8.83
N ALA A 76 7.72 1.68 8.03
CA ALA A 76 8.22 0.79 6.99
C ALA A 76 9.12 -0.36 7.49
N GLY A 77 9.54 -0.36 8.75
CA GLY A 77 10.46 -1.38 9.32
C GLY A 77 11.77 -0.82 9.90
N GLY A 78 11.86 0.50 10.04
CA GLY A 78 12.98 1.19 10.70
C GLY A 78 14.23 1.41 9.83
N PHE A 79 15.21 2.10 10.40
CA PHE A 79 16.45 2.47 9.72
C PHE A 79 17.31 1.30 9.28
N LYS A 80 17.26 0.17 9.99
CA LYS A 80 18.00 -1.05 9.60
C LYS A 80 17.55 -1.58 8.24
N LEU A 81 16.23 -1.65 8.01
CA LEU A 81 15.69 -2.09 6.72
C LEU A 81 15.98 -1.06 5.62
N LEU A 82 15.94 0.23 5.95
CA LEU A 82 16.33 1.28 5.01
C LEU A 82 17.81 1.16 4.61
N ASP A 83 18.71 1.01 5.57
CA ASP A 83 20.16 0.80 5.35
C ASP A 83 20.42 -0.42 4.46
N TRP A 84 19.68 -1.51 4.66
CA TRP A 84 19.76 -2.70 3.83
C TRP A 84 19.35 -2.43 2.38
N LYS A 85 18.20 -1.78 2.15
CA LYS A 85 17.73 -1.42 0.80
C LYS A 85 18.71 -0.51 0.07
N ILE A 86 19.27 0.48 0.78
CA ILE A 86 20.27 1.38 0.22
C ILE A 86 21.57 0.62 -0.07
N PHE A 87 21.99 -0.30 0.79
CA PHE A 87 23.15 -1.15 0.54
C PHE A 87 22.98 -1.98 -0.75
N GLU A 88 21.85 -2.68 -0.91
CA GLU A 88 21.55 -3.46 -2.12
C GLU A 88 21.56 -2.58 -3.38
N PHE A 89 20.89 -1.42 -3.32
CA PHE A 89 20.87 -0.48 -4.44
C PHE A 89 22.27 -0.01 -4.85
N ARG A 90 23.12 0.33 -3.86
CA ARG A 90 24.50 0.77 -4.11
C ARG A 90 25.37 -0.33 -4.68
N LEU A 91 25.17 -1.55 -4.19
CA LEU A 91 25.84 -2.73 -4.69
C LEU A 91 25.51 -2.99 -6.16
N GLN A 92 24.23 -3.06 -6.49
CA GLN A 92 23.76 -3.28 -7.85
C GLN A 92 24.26 -2.17 -8.79
N SER A 93 24.13 -0.92 -8.37
CA SER A 93 24.63 0.26 -9.08
C SER A 93 26.12 0.20 -9.41
N LEU A 94 26.93 -0.23 -8.44
CA LEU A 94 28.37 -0.39 -8.61
C LEU A 94 28.69 -1.53 -9.58
N GLN A 95 28.00 -2.66 -9.48
CA GLN A 95 28.15 -3.77 -10.41
C GLN A 95 27.81 -3.35 -11.84
N ASP A 96 26.72 -2.61 -12.04
CA ASP A 96 26.29 -2.17 -13.36
C ASP A 96 27.28 -1.20 -13.99
N MET A 97 27.80 -0.22 -13.24
CA MET A 97 28.85 0.67 -13.74
C MET A 97 30.12 -0.07 -14.13
N LEU A 98 30.50 -1.05 -13.32
CA LEU A 98 31.75 -1.74 -13.52
C LEU A 98 31.64 -2.67 -14.74
N LYS A 99 30.47 -3.28 -15.04
CA LYS A 99 30.26 -4.12 -16.25
C LYS A 99 30.81 -3.51 -17.53
N ASP A 100 30.79 -2.18 -17.62
CA ASP A 100 31.24 -1.45 -18.80
C ASP A 100 32.76 -1.16 -18.85
N GLN A 101 33.53 -1.35 -17.76
CA GLN A 101 34.92 -0.88 -17.68
C GLN A 101 36.02 -1.94 -17.92
N ASP A 102 35.96 -3.17 -17.39
CA ASP A 102 37.01 -4.23 -17.59
C ASP A 102 36.59 -5.62 -17.07
N PRO A 103 36.56 -6.71 -17.86
CA PRO A 103 36.20 -8.04 -17.34
C PRO A 103 37.03 -8.52 -16.12
N ASN A 104 38.27 -8.06 -15.94
CA ASN A 104 39.13 -8.48 -14.81
C ASN A 104 38.69 -7.93 -13.45
N TRP A 105 37.96 -6.81 -13.36
CA TRP A 105 37.56 -6.28 -12.04
C TRP A 105 36.46 -7.13 -11.39
N GLN A 106 35.74 -7.97 -12.17
CA GLN A 106 34.63 -8.77 -11.65
C GLN A 106 35.08 -9.75 -10.57
N GLU A 107 36.22 -10.40 -10.75
CA GLU A 107 36.76 -11.35 -9.77
C GLU A 107 37.18 -10.64 -8.48
N ALA A 108 37.86 -9.49 -8.60
CA ALA A 108 38.28 -8.68 -7.47
C ALA A 108 37.06 -8.15 -6.69
N LEU A 109 36.05 -7.62 -7.39
CA LEU A 109 34.82 -7.14 -6.77
C LEU A 109 34.06 -8.30 -6.11
N GLN A 110 33.93 -9.46 -6.76
CA GLN A 110 33.27 -10.62 -6.14
C GLN A 110 33.97 -11.08 -4.85
N ALA A 111 35.31 -11.03 -4.81
CA ALA A 111 36.06 -11.36 -3.61
C ALA A 111 35.77 -10.36 -2.47
N GLU A 112 35.79 -9.05 -2.77
CA GLU A 112 35.47 -8.01 -1.79
C GLU A 112 34.00 -8.03 -1.36
N LEU A 113 33.07 -8.35 -2.27
CA LEU A 113 31.65 -8.50 -1.96
C LEU A 113 31.39 -9.69 -1.04
N LYS A 114 32.02 -10.83 -1.28
CA LYS A 114 31.96 -11.96 -0.36
C LYS A 114 32.55 -11.62 1.02
N GLN A 115 33.52 -10.72 1.07
CA GLN A 115 34.04 -10.22 2.35
C GLN A 115 33.03 -9.26 3.01
N ALA A 116 32.45 -8.34 2.25
CA ALA A 116 31.43 -7.41 2.72
C ALA A 116 30.21 -8.14 3.26
N GLU A 117 29.70 -9.12 2.52
CA GLU A 117 28.59 -9.99 2.90
C GLU A 117 28.87 -10.70 4.22
N ARG A 118 30.07 -11.31 4.37
CA ARG A 118 30.48 -11.93 5.64
C ARG A 118 30.52 -10.92 6.80
N VAL A 119 31.04 -9.72 6.58
CA VAL A 119 31.12 -8.67 7.63
C VAL A 119 29.73 -8.17 8.01
N LEU A 120 28.82 -8.02 7.05
CA LEU A 120 27.46 -7.54 7.28
C LEU A 120 26.60 -8.60 7.99
N LEU A 121 26.69 -9.86 7.54
CA LEU A 121 26.00 -11.00 8.14
C LEU A 121 26.52 -11.30 9.55
N ASN A 122 27.84 -11.25 9.78
CA ASN A 122 28.41 -11.56 11.10
C ASN A 122 28.38 -10.38 12.07
N GLY A 123 28.38 -9.14 11.58
CA GLY A 123 28.76 -7.98 12.40
C GLY A 123 27.62 -7.18 13.00
N THR A 124 26.42 -7.14 12.39
CA THR A 124 25.35 -6.25 12.90
C THR A 124 23.93 -6.54 12.41
N PHE A 125 23.77 -7.28 11.30
CA PHE A 125 22.44 -7.66 10.81
C PHE A 125 21.97 -9.03 11.31
N ALA A 126 22.81 -9.75 12.08
CA ALA A 126 22.62 -11.13 12.51
C ALA A 126 21.38 -11.42 13.39
N LYS A 127 20.66 -10.40 13.86
CA LYS A 127 19.26 -10.62 14.25
C LYS A 127 18.40 -10.51 13.00
N THR A 128 18.54 -11.51 12.14
CA THR A 128 17.70 -11.70 10.95
C THR A 128 16.23 -11.87 11.33
N ASP A 129 15.93 -12.32 12.55
CA ASP A 129 14.56 -12.47 13.04
C ASP A 129 13.76 -11.15 12.93
N ASP A 130 14.37 -10.01 13.29
CA ASP A 130 13.73 -8.70 13.20
C ASP A 130 13.53 -8.25 11.73
N LEU A 131 14.46 -8.61 10.84
CA LEU A 131 14.43 -8.22 9.42
C LEU A 131 13.45 -9.09 8.63
N GLU A 132 13.43 -10.39 8.89
CA GLU A 132 12.48 -11.33 8.31
C GLU A 132 11.05 -11.01 8.78
N GLU A 133 10.85 -10.68 10.05
CA GLU A 133 9.55 -10.24 10.57
C GLU A 133 9.08 -8.96 9.87
N ALA A 134 9.98 -7.99 9.65
CA ALA A 134 9.66 -6.76 8.92
C ALA A 134 9.31 -7.00 7.44
N ILE A 135 10.09 -7.85 6.73
CA ILE A 135 9.82 -8.21 5.33
C ILE A 135 8.50 -9.00 5.21
N CYS A 136 8.21 -9.88 6.16
CA CYS A 136 6.98 -10.65 6.19
C CYS A 136 5.75 -9.76 6.44
N CYS A 137 5.85 -8.82 7.40
CA CYS A 137 4.83 -7.80 7.63
C CYS A 137 4.52 -6.97 6.36
N GLN A 138 5.56 -6.60 5.60
CA GLN A 138 5.37 -5.82 4.37
C GLN A 138 4.61 -6.62 3.29
N LYS A 139 4.90 -7.92 3.11
CA LYS A 139 4.14 -8.77 2.17
C LYS A 139 2.70 -9.00 2.64
N GLN A 140 2.47 -9.12 3.94
CA GLN A 140 1.14 -9.40 4.51
C GLN A 140 0.17 -8.22 4.39
N THR A 141 0.66 -6.97 4.39
CA THR A 141 -0.18 -5.79 4.15
C THR A 141 -0.67 -5.70 2.70
N ARG A 142 0.15 -6.10 1.70
CA ARG A 142 -0.29 -6.17 0.29
C ARG A 142 -1.41 -7.18 0.10
N GLY A 143 -1.30 -8.39 0.67
CA GLY A 143 -2.37 -9.40 0.60
C GLY A 143 -3.67 -8.94 1.25
N THR A 144 -3.58 -8.22 2.37
CA THR A 144 -4.76 -7.71 3.07
C THR A 144 -5.51 -6.66 2.25
N ARG A 145 -4.82 -5.76 1.54
CA ARG A 145 -5.47 -4.74 0.70
C ARG A 145 -6.20 -5.35 -0.49
N VAL A 146 -5.61 -6.34 -1.14
CA VAL A 146 -6.25 -7.05 -2.27
C VAL A 146 -7.51 -7.79 -1.78
N PHE A 147 -7.45 -8.43 -0.61
CA PHE A 147 -8.62 -9.12 -0.04
C PHE A 147 -9.75 -8.16 0.35
N VAL A 148 -9.43 -7.01 0.95
CA VAL A 148 -10.43 -5.98 1.32
C VAL A 148 -11.06 -5.37 0.06
N LEU A 149 -10.28 -5.03 -0.97
CA LEU A 149 -10.82 -4.50 -2.22
C LEU A 149 -11.66 -5.55 -2.98
N GLY A 150 -11.20 -6.80 -3.01
CA GLY A 150 -11.94 -7.89 -3.65
C GLY A 150 -13.27 -8.19 -2.97
N SER A 151 -13.29 -8.24 -1.63
CA SER A 151 -14.54 -8.43 -0.86
C SER A 151 -15.52 -7.26 -1.01
N ALA A 152 -15.03 -6.01 -1.04
CA ALA A 152 -15.87 -4.84 -1.28
C ALA A 152 -16.49 -4.86 -2.69
N ALA A 153 -15.71 -5.22 -3.71
CA ALA A 153 -16.20 -5.35 -5.08
C ALA A 153 -17.26 -6.46 -5.22
N LEU A 154 -17.03 -7.62 -4.58
CA LEU A 154 -18.00 -8.72 -4.56
C LEU A 154 -19.33 -8.28 -3.91
N LEU A 155 -19.26 -7.58 -2.78
CA LEU A 155 -20.44 -7.09 -2.07
C LEU A 155 -21.23 -6.09 -2.92
N LEU A 156 -20.55 -5.20 -3.64
CA LEU A 156 -21.18 -4.26 -4.56
C LEU A 156 -21.90 -5.00 -5.71
N ILE A 157 -21.28 -6.03 -6.29
CA ILE A 157 -21.90 -6.85 -7.34
C ILE A 157 -23.18 -7.52 -6.83
N VAL A 158 -23.14 -8.08 -5.61
CA VAL A 158 -24.32 -8.73 -4.99
C VAL A 158 -25.44 -7.72 -4.77
N VAL A 159 -25.13 -6.52 -4.25
CA VAL A 159 -26.13 -5.46 -4.04
C VAL A 159 -26.76 -5.04 -5.37
N VAL A 160 -25.96 -4.80 -6.41
CA VAL A 160 -26.46 -4.44 -7.75
C VAL A 160 -27.35 -5.54 -8.31
N ALA A 161 -26.92 -6.81 -8.23
CA ALA A 161 -27.72 -7.95 -8.72
C ALA A 161 -29.07 -8.07 -7.98
N LEU A 162 -29.09 -7.88 -6.66
CA LEU A 162 -30.32 -7.90 -5.87
C LEU A 162 -31.25 -6.73 -6.24
N THR A 163 -30.71 -5.53 -6.39
CA THR A 163 -31.52 -4.35 -6.79
C THR A 163 -32.11 -4.51 -8.18
N LEU A 164 -31.34 -5.02 -9.15
CA LEU A 164 -31.85 -5.31 -10.50
C LEU A 164 -32.90 -6.42 -10.48
N GLY A 165 -32.67 -7.50 -9.72
CA GLY A 165 -33.63 -8.59 -9.57
C GLY A 165 -34.97 -8.11 -9.01
N LEU A 166 -34.96 -7.26 -7.98
CA LEU A 166 -36.16 -6.63 -7.44
C LEU A 166 -36.84 -5.71 -8.46
N TYR A 167 -36.06 -4.91 -9.19
CA TYR A 167 -36.59 -4.01 -10.21
C TYR A 167 -37.31 -4.76 -11.35
N PHE A 168 -36.69 -5.81 -11.89
CA PHE A 168 -37.29 -6.64 -12.93
C PHE A 168 -38.46 -7.49 -12.42
N GLY A 169 -38.39 -7.98 -11.18
CA GLY A 169 -39.49 -8.71 -10.55
C GLY A 169 -40.76 -7.88 -10.41
N LEU A 170 -40.63 -6.58 -10.09
CA LEU A 170 -41.77 -5.66 -9.99
C LEU A 170 -42.41 -5.36 -11.36
N GLN A 171 -41.64 -5.32 -12.45
CA GLN A 171 -42.19 -5.04 -13.79
C GLN A 171 -42.96 -6.22 -14.39
N ALA A 172 -42.73 -7.45 -13.94
CA ALA A 172 -43.40 -8.62 -14.49
C ALA A 172 -44.86 -8.81 -13.99
N GLY A 173 -45.33 -8.00 -13.03
CA GLY A 173 -46.62 -8.18 -12.36
C GLY A 173 -47.84 -7.59 -13.07
N ASP A 174 -47.68 -6.67 -14.02
CA ASP A 174 -48.78 -5.78 -14.44
C ASP A 174 -49.21 -5.88 -15.91
N THR A 175 -48.95 -7.01 -16.59
CA THR A 175 -49.58 -7.25 -17.89
C THR A 175 -50.98 -7.84 -17.73
N SER A 176 -51.90 -7.09 -17.10
CA SER A 176 -53.31 -7.30 -17.38
C SER A 176 -53.64 -6.60 -18.71
N PRO A 177 -54.31 -7.27 -19.66
CA PRO A 177 -54.64 -6.68 -20.95
C PRO A 177 -55.76 -5.64 -20.79
N PHE A 178 -55.38 -4.41 -20.42
CA PHE A 178 -56.33 -3.30 -20.39
C PHE A 178 -56.66 -2.87 -21.82
N LYS A 179 -57.92 -3.11 -22.20
CA LYS A 179 -58.50 -2.79 -23.50
C LYS A 179 -58.73 -1.28 -23.57
N PRO A 180 -58.05 -0.51 -24.44
CA PRO A 180 -58.23 0.94 -24.48
C PRO A 180 -59.54 1.31 -25.17
N ALA A 181 -60.39 2.06 -24.46
CA ALA A 181 -61.51 2.79 -25.06
C ALA A 181 -60.95 4.04 -25.76
N GLN A 182 -61.24 4.15 -27.05
CA GLN A 182 -60.96 5.33 -27.86
C GLN A 182 -61.78 6.51 -27.34
N THR A 183 -61.12 7.62 -27.04
CA THR A 183 -61.77 8.94 -27.12
C THR A 183 -60.74 9.90 -27.67
N THR A 184 -60.93 10.22 -28.95
CA THR A 184 -60.37 11.36 -29.64
C THR A 184 -60.80 12.64 -28.94
N ASP A 185 -59.88 13.56 -28.69
CA ASP A 185 -60.10 14.96 -29.07
C ASP A 185 -58.78 15.74 -29.13
N ALA A 186 -58.73 16.57 -30.16
CA ALA A 186 -57.58 17.33 -30.63
C ALA A 186 -57.51 18.69 -29.95
N ILE A 187 -56.32 19.11 -29.49
CA ILE A 187 -55.96 20.53 -29.39
C ILE A 187 -54.50 20.74 -29.82
N SER A 188 -54.33 21.76 -30.65
CA SER A 188 -53.16 22.18 -31.41
C SER A 188 -52.06 22.91 -30.59
N PRO A 189 -50.91 23.24 -31.22
CA PRO A 189 -49.64 23.49 -30.54
C PRO A 189 -49.38 24.97 -30.24
N VAL A 190 -48.56 25.24 -29.21
CA VAL A 190 -47.92 26.55 -29.02
C VAL A 190 -46.41 26.37 -28.98
N ILE A 191 -45.78 27.02 -29.96
CA ILE A 191 -44.35 27.23 -30.18
C ILE A 191 -43.87 28.34 -29.25
N ALA A 192 -42.72 28.16 -28.58
CA ALA A 192 -41.63 29.13 -28.53
C ALA A 192 -40.50 28.72 -27.56
N PRO A 193 -39.26 29.21 -27.76
CA PRO A 193 -38.02 28.51 -27.43
C PRO A 193 -37.11 29.33 -26.48
N TRP A 194 -35.83 28.94 -26.38
CA TRP A 194 -34.67 29.66 -25.76
C TRP A 194 -34.47 29.36 -24.26
N ASN A 195 -33.28 29.18 -23.69
CA ASN A 195 -31.90 29.32 -24.16
C ASN A 195 -30.94 28.49 -23.29
N SER A 196 -29.87 28.04 -23.93
CA SER A 196 -28.60 27.62 -23.34
C SER A 196 -27.94 28.78 -22.59
N THR A 197 -27.46 28.53 -21.36
CA THR A 197 -26.48 29.41 -20.70
C THR A 197 -25.29 28.57 -20.29
N THR A 198 -24.26 28.66 -21.14
CA THR A 198 -22.87 28.34 -20.85
C THR A 198 -22.32 29.43 -19.95
N THR A 199 -21.76 29.07 -18.80
CA THR A 199 -20.95 30.00 -17.99
C THR A 199 -19.51 29.55 -18.06
N GLU A 200 -18.75 30.21 -18.93
CA GLU A 200 -17.30 30.27 -18.87
C GLU A 200 -16.88 31.27 -17.77
N ILE A 201 -15.85 30.95 -17.01
CA ILE A 201 -15.07 31.94 -16.25
C ILE A 201 -13.61 31.85 -16.74
N PRO A 202 -13.04 32.93 -17.30
CA PRO A 202 -11.64 33.01 -17.67
C PRO A 202 -10.79 33.79 -16.65
N GLY A 203 -9.48 33.57 -16.70
CA GLY A 203 -8.46 34.58 -16.36
C GLY A 203 -7.75 34.36 -15.01
N THR A 204 -6.51 33.87 -15.01
CA THR A 204 -5.24 34.64 -15.02
C THR A 204 -5.02 35.56 -13.81
N SER A 205 -4.05 35.23 -12.96
CA SER A 205 -3.24 36.25 -12.30
C SER A 205 -1.81 35.77 -12.01
N THR A 206 -0.92 36.52 -12.62
CA THR A 206 0.52 36.76 -12.48
C THR A 206 1.24 36.46 -11.15
N ARG A 207 2.42 35.85 -11.35
CA ARG A 207 3.74 36.00 -10.65
C ARG A 207 4.01 37.43 -10.11
N PRO A 208 4.66 37.56 -8.94
CA PRO A 208 6.08 37.97 -8.88
C PRO A 208 6.86 37.05 -7.92
N GLU A 209 7.95 36.38 -8.30
CA GLU A 209 9.30 36.95 -8.42
C GLU A 209 9.69 37.85 -7.22
N ALA A 210 10.20 37.21 -6.17
CA ALA A 210 10.93 37.87 -5.09
C ALA A 210 12.36 37.31 -5.05
N GLN A 211 13.29 38.14 -5.53
CA GLN A 211 14.72 38.06 -5.28
C GLN A 211 15.05 38.59 -3.87
N GLY A 212 16.13 38.07 -3.28
CA GLY A 212 16.78 38.59 -2.08
C GLY A 212 16.25 37.93 -0.80
N ARG A 213 17.08 37.49 0.14
CA ARG A 213 18.33 38.11 0.59
C ARG A 213 19.06 37.10 1.47
N GLU A 214 20.37 37.03 1.29
CA GLU A 214 21.30 36.37 2.22
C GLU A 214 21.20 37.00 3.60
N GLY A 215 21.21 36.15 4.63
CA GLY A 215 21.17 36.55 6.03
C GLY A 215 21.77 35.43 6.88
N GLU A 216 23.08 35.49 7.05
CA GLU A 216 23.84 34.77 8.07
C GLU A 216 23.25 35.05 9.46
N GLY A 217 23.00 33.99 10.23
CA GLY A 217 22.40 34.10 11.57
C GLY A 217 22.71 32.88 12.42
N ASN A 218 23.94 32.85 12.93
CA ASN A 218 24.44 31.93 13.95
C ASN A 218 23.61 32.04 15.24
N GLY A 219 23.13 30.93 15.83
CA GLY A 219 22.30 31.02 17.03
C GLY A 219 21.87 29.69 17.66
N GLN A 220 22.77 29.10 18.44
CA GLN A 220 22.48 28.09 19.47
C GLN A 220 21.22 28.41 20.31
N ARG A 221 20.33 27.42 20.49
CA ARG A 221 19.73 27.01 21.78
C ARG A 221 18.69 25.88 21.60
N SER A 222 18.95 24.76 22.26
CA SER A 222 17.92 23.86 22.82
C SER A 222 17.77 24.20 24.33
N PRO A 223 16.84 23.61 25.13
CA PRO A 223 15.83 22.59 24.81
C PRO A 223 14.44 22.82 25.47
N THR A 224 13.59 21.80 25.34
CA THR A 224 12.48 21.37 26.23
C THR A 224 11.17 22.15 26.21
N THR A 225 10.06 21.46 25.87
CA THR A 225 8.91 21.26 26.78
C THR A 225 7.98 20.17 26.26
N THR A 226 7.70 19.22 27.16
CA THR A 226 6.70 18.16 27.07
C THR A 226 5.28 18.74 27.14
N GLN A 227 4.39 18.36 26.21
CA GLN A 227 2.95 18.46 26.46
C GLN A 227 2.23 17.21 25.98
N ARG A 228 1.59 16.57 26.96
CA ARG A 228 0.84 15.33 26.88
C ARG A 228 -0.64 15.74 26.78
N SER A 229 -1.26 15.59 25.63
CA SER A 229 -2.72 15.78 25.46
C SER A 229 -3.40 14.44 25.22
N SER A 230 -4.37 14.16 26.08
CA SER A 230 -5.31 13.04 26.12
C SER A 230 -6.07 12.82 24.81
N PRO A 231 -6.37 11.57 24.42
CA PRO A 231 -7.36 11.31 23.38
C PRO A 231 -8.79 11.43 23.93
N PHE A 232 -9.56 12.26 23.23
CA PHE A 232 -11.01 12.33 23.21
C PHE A 232 -11.66 10.93 23.15
N SER A 233 -12.60 10.66 24.05
CA SER A 233 -13.55 9.54 23.89
C SER A 233 -14.68 9.98 22.98
N VAL A 234 -14.78 9.35 21.81
CA VAL A 234 -15.94 9.44 20.92
C VAL A 234 -16.91 8.35 21.33
N THR A 235 -18.00 8.73 21.98
CA THR A 235 -19.11 7.83 22.31
C THR A 235 -19.93 7.58 21.03
N LEU A 236 -19.72 6.41 20.43
CA LEU A 236 -20.50 5.93 19.29
C LEU A 236 -21.88 5.47 19.79
N GLY A 237 -22.91 6.27 19.54
CA GLY A 237 -24.30 5.90 19.82
C GLY A 237 -24.77 4.80 18.88
N ILE A 238 -24.93 3.59 19.41
CA ILE A 238 -25.58 2.48 18.70
C ILE A 238 -27.09 2.76 18.71
N LEU A 239 -27.63 3.20 17.58
CA LEU A 239 -29.06 3.32 17.36
C LEU A 239 -29.65 1.90 17.23
N THR A 240 -30.34 1.45 18.27
CA THR A 240 -31.13 0.22 18.26
C THR A 240 -32.38 0.40 17.39
N THR A 241 -32.37 -0.20 16.19
CA THR A 241 -33.53 -0.34 15.29
C THR A 241 -34.45 -1.46 15.77
N THR A 242 -35.28 -1.20 16.79
CA THR A 242 -36.27 -2.18 17.29
C THR A 242 -37.67 -1.62 17.54
N GLN A 243 -38.08 -0.54 16.86
CA GLN A 243 -39.46 -0.05 16.92
C GLN A 243 -40.00 0.47 15.58
N ILE A 244 -40.13 -0.41 14.58
CA ILE A 244 -41.03 -0.16 13.43
C ILE A 244 -41.68 -1.48 12.97
N VAL A 245 -42.37 -2.19 13.87
CA VAL A 245 -43.33 -3.25 13.48
C VAL A 245 -44.42 -3.35 14.55
N SER A 246 -45.28 -2.33 14.69
CA SER A 246 -46.49 -2.46 15.53
C SER A 246 -47.68 -1.60 15.06
N SER A 247 -47.61 -0.97 13.89
CA SER A 247 -48.67 -0.08 13.41
C SER A 247 -49.03 -0.39 11.97
N LEU A 248 -49.64 -1.56 11.74
CA LEU A 248 -50.42 -1.89 10.54
C LEU A 248 -51.24 -3.15 10.82
N SER A 249 -52.16 -3.03 11.78
CA SER A 249 -53.24 -4.00 11.98
C SER A 249 -54.55 -3.24 12.16
N SER A 250 -55.08 -2.71 11.06
CA SER A 250 -56.51 -2.39 10.94
C SER A 250 -56.75 -1.82 9.55
N GLN A 251 -57.07 -2.64 8.54
CA GLN A 251 -58.10 -2.30 7.56
C GLN A 251 -58.39 -3.49 6.62
N SER A 252 -59.68 -3.71 6.41
CA SER A 252 -60.36 -4.40 5.31
C SER A 252 -60.10 -5.90 5.10
N ASP A 253 -61.12 -6.66 5.49
CA ASP A 253 -61.62 -7.82 4.76
C ASP A 253 -61.97 -7.39 3.33
N ILE A 254 -61.22 -7.88 2.34
CA ILE A 254 -61.56 -8.12 0.92
C ILE A 254 -60.28 -8.68 0.26
N ASP A 255 -60.43 -9.80 -0.44
CA ASP A 255 -59.45 -10.54 -1.28
C ASP A 255 -58.32 -11.34 -0.60
N ASP A 256 -58.66 -12.56 -0.17
CA ASP A 256 -57.75 -13.60 0.34
C ASP A 256 -56.83 -14.25 -0.73
N GLY A 257 -56.99 -13.90 -2.02
CA GLY A 257 -56.22 -14.50 -3.11
C GLY A 257 -54.82 -13.91 -3.33
N ALA A 258 -54.65 -12.60 -3.08
CA ALA A 258 -53.43 -11.86 -3.42
C ALA A 258 -52.39 -11.79 -2.28
N ARG A 259 -52.77 -12.09 -1.02
CA ARG A 259 -51.87 -11.97 0.14
C ARG A 259 -50.87 -13.12 0.29
N ARG A 260 -51.06 -14.26 -0.39
CA ARG A 260 -50.12 -15.40 -0.28
C ARG A 260 -48.78 -15.18 -1.00
N THR A 261 -48.73 -14.34 -2.04
CA THR A 261 -47.49 -14.12 -2.80
C THR A 261 -46.54 -13.13 -2.12
N GLU A 262 -47.06 -12.18 -1.34
CA GLU A 262 -46.23 -11.19 -0.64
C GLU A 262 -45.46 -11.81 0.54
N THR A 263 -46.08 -12.75 1.26
CA THR A 263 -45.43 -13.43 2.39
C THR A 263 -44.28 -14.36 1.94
N GLU A 264 -44.40 -14.99 0.78
CA GLU A 264 -43.36 -15.83 0.19
C GLU A 264 -42.14 -14.98 -0.23
N LEU A 265 -42.36 -13.82 -0.83
CA LEU A 265 -41.27 -12.95 -1.30
C LEU A 265 -40.46 -12.37 -0.14
N VAL A 266 -41.14 -11.92 0.92
CA VAL A 266 -40.48 -11.41 2.14
C VAL A 266 -39.63 -12.50 2.80
N SER A 267 -40.13 -13.74 2.84
CA SER A 267 -39.39 -14.88 3.39
C SER A 267 -38.10 -15.16 2.61
N VAL A 268 -38.17 -15.17 1.27
CA VAL A 268 -37.00 -15.41 0.40
C VAL A 268 -35.96 -14.29 0.57
N VAL A 269 -36.38 -13.03 0.57
CA VAL A 269 -35.45 -11.89 0.74
C VAL A 269 -34.76 -11.95 2.12
N LEU A 270 -35.49 -12.25 3.18
CA LEU A 270 -34.94 -12.39 4.52
C LEU A 270 -33.90 -13.53 4.59
N PHE A 271 -34.18 -14.67 3.94
CA PHE A 271 -33.26 -15.80 3.91
C PHE A 271 -31.95 -15.47 3.19
N VAL A 272 -32.01 -14.72 2.08
CA VAL A 272 -30.82 -14.27 1.34
C VAL A 272 -29.98 -13.30 2.18
N ILE A 273 -30.62 -12.37 2.90
CA ILE A 273 -29.91 -11.43 3.78
C ILE A 273 -29.19 -12.19 4.91
N ILE A 274 -29.88 -13.15 5.56
CA ILE A 274 -29.28 -13.95 6.63
C ILE A 274 -28.11 -14.79 6.10
N ALA A 275 -28.25 -15.42 4.93
CA ALA A 275 -27.18 -16.19 4.30
C ALA A 275 -25.97 -15.31 3.96
N ALA A 276 -26.19 -14.09 3.45
CA ALA A 276 -25.12 -13.14 3.18
C ALA A 276 -24.39 -12.70 4.46
N ILE A 277 -25.12 -12.40 5.54
CA ILE A 277 -24.53 -12.06 6.84
C ILE A 277 -23.72 -13.24 7.40
N ALA A 278 -24.23 -14.47 7.29
CA ALA A 278 -23.53 -15.66 7.76
C ALA A 278 -22.23 -15.91 6.96
N LEU A 279 -22.24 -15.72 5.64
CA LEU A 279 -21.05 -15.84 4.80
C LEU A 279 -20.01 -14.75 5.12
N LEU A 280 -20.45 -13.50 5.33
CA LEU A 280 -19.58 -12.40 5.73
C LEU A 280 -18.99 -12.63 7.13
N GLY A 281 -19.81 -13.08 8.08
CA GLY A 281 -19.39 -13.42 9.44
C GLY A 281 -18.41 -14.60 9.47
N GLY A 282 -18.69 -15.66 8.70
CA GLY A 282 -17.81 -16.82 8.55
C GLY A 282 -16.47 -16.45 7.92
N SER A 283 -16.49 -15.63 6.86
CA SER A 283 -15.28 -15.12 6.21
C SER A 283 -14.45 -14.24 7.16
N PHE A 284 -15.10 -13.36 7.93
CA PHE A 284 -14.44 -12.53 8.93
C PHE A 284 -13.84 -13.37 10.07
N PHE A 285 -14.57 -14.38 10.55
CA PHE A 285 -14.11 -15.28 11.61
C PHE A 285 -12.93 -16.14 11.13
N PHE A 286 -13.01 -16.69 9.92
CA PHE A 286 -11.93 -17.48 9.32
C PHE A 286 -10.69 -16.62 9.08
N TRP A 287 -10.85 -15.38 8.59
CA TRP A 287 -9.77 -14.41 8.45
C TRP A 287 -9.13 -14.06 9.80
N ARG A 288 -9.94 -13.85 10.84
CA ARG A 288 -9.45 -13.58 12.21
C ARG A 288 -8.72 -14.78 12.82
N ARG A 289 -9.20 -16.01 12.55
CA ARG A 289 -8.55 -17.25 12.99
C ARG A 289 -7.21 -17.44 12.31
N SER A 290 -7.14 -17.26 10.98
CA SER A 290 -5.90 -17.31 10.22
C SER A 290 -4.86 -16.30 10.73
N ARG A 291 -5.28 -15.10 11.16
CA ARG A 291 -4.39 -14.13 11.82
C ARG A 291 -3.85 -14.59 13.18
N ARG A 292 -4.60 -15.39 13.95
CA ARG A 292 -4.12 -15.89 15.25
C ARG A 292 -3.08 -16.99 15.10
N GLU A 293 -3.22 -17.82 14.08
CA GLU A 293 -2.26 -18.87 13.76
C GLU A 293 -0.94 -18.29 13.22
N ALA A 294 -0.97 -17.12 12.57
CA ALA A 294 0.23 -16.41 12.14
C ALA A 294 0.92 -15.57 13.24
N ALA A 295 0.23 -15.24 14.34
CA ALA A 295 0.73 -14.33 15.37
C ALA A 295 1.36 -15.02 16.60
N PHE A 296 1.39 -16.37 16.64
CA PHE A 296 2.04 -17.13 17.70
C PHE A 296 2.78 -18.36 17.16
N PRO A 297 3.98 -18.20 16.59
CA PRO A 297 5.00 -19.23 16.64
C PRO A 297 5.86 -18.99 17.88
N VAL A 298 5.31 -19.11 19.09
CA VAL A 298 6.13 -19.11 20.31
C VAL A 298 5.66 -20.20 21.26
N ALA A 299 6.61 -21.09 21.55
CA ALA A 299 6.65 -22.05 22.66
C ALA A 299 6.15 -23.49 22.43
N ALA A 300 6.34 -24.06 21.25
CA ALA A 300 6.41 -25.52 21.09
C ALA A 300 7.34 -25.93 19.94
N ALA A 301 8.64 -25.63 20.09
CA ALA A 301 9.68 -26.19 19.23
C ALA A 301 10.98 -26.30 20.04
N GLU A 302 10.99 -27.23 20.99
CA GLU A 302 12.20 -28.01 21.17
C GLU A 302 12.12 -29.15 20.14
N ALA A 303 13.15 -29.26 19.30
CA ALA A 303 13.39 -30.30 18.28
C ALA A 303 12.50 -30.29 17.02
N ASP A 304 12.85 -29.47 16.03
CA ASP A 304 12.83 -29.92 14.63
C ASP A 304 13.84 -29.14 13.77
N ASP A 305 15.04 -29.67 13.69
CA ASP A 305 16.22 -29.14 13.03
C ASP A 305 16.10 -29.21 11.48
N GLY A 306 15.00 -29.77 10.97
CA GLY A 306 14.80 -30.09 9.56
C GLY A 306 14.35 -28.92 8.67
N GLU A 307 13.60 -27.94 9.19
CA GLU A 307 13.10 -26.83 8.35
C GLU A 307 14.20 -25.84 7.95
N ASP A 308 15.21 -25.65 8.79
CA ASP A 308 16.34 -24.76 8.51
C ASP A 308 17.21 -25.30 7.36
N GLU A 309 17.31 -26.64 7.21
CA GLU A 309 18.06 -27.24 6.10
C GLU A 309 17.37 -27.10 4.75
N SER A 310 16.04 -27.20 4.72
CA SER A 310 15.23 -26.97 3.51
C SER A 310 15.33 -25.50 3.03
N ARG A 311 15.31 -24.55 3.97
CA ARG A 311 15.45 -23.11 3.66
C ARG A 311 16.87 -22.76 3.21
N ARG A 312 17.90 -23.32 3.86
CA ARG A 312 19.30 -23.19 3.41
C ARG A 312 19.51 -23.80 2.02
N ALA A 313 18.83 -24.89 1.68
CA ALA A 313 18.88 -25.49 0.36
C ALA A 313 18.27 -24.57 -0.72
N GLU A 314 17.15 -23.89 -0.44
CA GLU A 314 16.53 -22.95 -1.38
C GLU A 314 17.40 -21.69 -1.60
N VAL A 315 18.01 -21.15 -0.55
CA VAL A 315 18.96 -20.02 -0.67
C VAL A 315 20.18 -20.42 -1.52
N ARG A 316 20.74 -21.62 -1.30
CA ARG A 316 21.84 -22.16 -2.13
C ARG A 316 21.42 -22.32 -3.59
N LYS A 317 20.18 -22.78 -3.85
CA LYS A 317 19.63 -22.93 -5.20
C LYS A 317 19.49 -21.59 -5.92
N ARG A 318 19.03 -20.53 -5.23
CA ARG A 318 18.95 -19.18 -5.79
C ARG A 318 20.32 -18.56 -6.05
N LEU A 319 21.27 -18.74 -5.14
CA LEU A 319 22.66 -18.31 -5.34
C LEU A 319 23.31 -19.03 -6.52
N ALA A 320 23.05 -20.33 -6.71
CA ALA A 320 23.52 -21.09 -7.86
C ALA A 320 22.89 -20.59 -9.17
N ALA A 321 21.59 -20.31 -9.18
CA ALA A 321 20.90 -19.76 -10.36
C ALA A 321 21.43 -18.37 -10.75
N MET A 322 21.67 -17.49 -9.77
CA MET A 322 22.29 -16.18 -10.03
C MET A 322 23.71 -16.33 -10.58
N ARG A 323 24.48 -17.31 -10.08
CA ARG A 323 25.84 -17.58 -10.59
C ARG A 323 25.83 -18.11 -12.02
N ALA A 324 24.86 -18.95 -12.38
CA ALA A 324 24.70 -19.47 -13.74
C ALA A 324 24.35 -18.35 -14.73
N MET A 325 23.46 -17.42 -14.35
CA MET A 325 23.11 -16.26 -15.17
C MET A 325 24.28 -15.31 -15.44
N VAL A 326 25.25 -15.26 -14.53
CA VAL A 326 26.46 -14.43 -14.69
C VAL A 326 27.56 -15.16 -15.50
N GLY A 327 27.59 -16.49 -15.47
CA GLY A 327 28.61 -17.30 -16.13
C GLY A 327 28.44 -17.43 -17.66
N ASP A 328 27.22 -17.42 -18.16
CA ASP A 328 26.93 -17.66 -19.59
C ASP A 328 27.11 -16.44 -20.50
N SER A 329 27.57 -15.30 -19.98
CA SER A 329 27.84 -14.10 -20.79
C SER A 329 29.31 -13.94 -21.18
N ALA A 330 30.17 -14.90 -20.84
CA ALA A 330 31.62 -14.84 -21.04
C ALA A 330 32.16 -15.78 -22.14
N SER A 331 31.30 -16.33 -23.00
CA SER A 331 31.69 -17.15 -24.15
C SER A 331 31.38 -16.49 -25.49
#